data_AF-A0A7Y0PAS8-F1
#
_entry.id   AF-A0A7Y0PAS8-F1
#
_cell.length_a   1.000
_cell.length_b   1.000
_cell.length_c   1.000
_cell.angle_alpha   90.00
_cell.angle_beta   90.00
_cell.angle_gamma   90.00
#
_symmetry.space_group_name_H-M   'P 1'
#
loop_
_entity.id
_entity.type
_entity.pdbx_description
1 polymer ?
#
loop_
_entity_poly.entity_id
_entity_poly.type
_entity_poly.pdbx_seq_one_letter_code
_entity_poly.pdbx_strand_id
1 'polypeptide(L)' 'MPETRSVDSDWRSSEYCSVAVKRNGPDEVLLRDNQRPATVLRLTTAEWSAFRDRVTSGEFD' A
#
# COMPACT_ATOMS: atom_id res chain seq x y z
N MET A 1 -22.65 -1.77 -23.94
CA MET A 1 -22.70 -2.08 -22.49
C MET A 1 -21.41 -1.55 -21.89
N PRO A 2 -21.41 -0.69 -20.86
CA PRO A 2 -20.16 -0.25 -20.25
C PRO A 2 -19.57 -1.43 -19.49
N GLU A 3 -18.37 -1.84 -19.90
CA GLU A 3 -17.67 -2.99 -19.33
C GLU A 3 -17.39 -2.75 -17.85
N THR A 4 -17.74 -3.77 -17.07
CA THR A 4 -17.59 -3.87 -15.63
C THR A 4 -16.16 -3.52 -15.22
N ARG A 5 -16.04 -2.53 -14.31
CA ARG A 5 -14.81 -2.13 -13.61
C ARG A 5 -13.88 -3.33 -13.39
N SER A 6 -12.74 -3.37 -14.09
CA SER A 6 -11.61 -4.20 -13.70
C SER A 6 -11.14 -3.69 -12.34
N VAL A 7 -11.61 -4.35 -11.29
CA VAL A 7 -11.19 -4.12 -9.92
C VAL A 7 -9.70 -4.42 -9.85
N ASP A 8 -8.96 -3.46 -9.33
CA ASP A 8 -7.53 -3.41 -9.07
C ASP A 8 -7.08 -4.60 -8.17
N SER A 9 -7.07 -5.82 -8.73
CA SER A 9 -7.11 -7.09 -7.98
C SER A 9 -5.86 -7.41 -7.16
N ASP A 10 -4.80 -6.61 -7.30
CA ASP A 10 -3.54 -6.80 -6.57
C ASP A 10 -3.39 -5.90 -5.34
N TRP A 11 -4.30 -4.95 -5.13
CA TRP A 11 -4.24 -4.01 -4.01
C TRP A 11 -5.02 -4.54 -2.81
N ARG A 12 -4.31 -4.83 -1.72
CA ARG A 12 -4.90 -5.23 -0.45
C ARG A 12 -5.14 -4.00 0.40
N SER A 13 -6.41 -3.66 0.60
CA SER A 13 -6.84 -2.58 1.49
C SER A 13 -6.94 -3.11 2.92
N SER A 14 -6.51 -2.31 3.89
CA SER A 14 -6.83 -2.56 5.29
C SER A 14 -8.22 -2.01 5.59
N GLU A 15 -8.99 -2.68 6.46
CA GLU A 15 -10.23 -2.10 7.01
C GLU A 15 -9.94 -1.00 8.03
N TYR A 16 -8.72 -0.96 8.56
CA TYR A 16 -8.29 -0.02 9.61
C TYR A 16 -7.63 1.24 9.06
N CYS A 17 -7.13 1.20 7.83
CA CYS A 17 -6.46 2.34 7.20
C CYS A 17 -7.06 2.57 5.82
N SER A 18 -7.25 3.83 5.43
CA SER A 18 -7.63 4.22 4.07
C SER A 18 -6.51 3.98 3.04
N VAL A 19 -5.58 3.08 3.31
CA VAL A 19 -4.42 2.76 2.48
C VAL A 19 -4.57 1.36 1.92
N ALA A 20 -4.23 1.23 0.63
CA ALA A 20 -4.06 -0.03 -0.05
C ALA A 20 -2.58 -0.32 -0.30
N VAL A 21 -2.20 -1.58 -0.13
CA VAL A 21 -0.83 -2.07 -0.30
C VAL A 21 -0.79 -3.04 -1.49
N LYS A 22 0.20 -2.93 -2.36
CA LYS A 22 0.49 -3.89 -3.43
C LYS A 22 1.97 -4.27 -3.39
N ARG A 23 2.30 -5.56 -3.44
CA ARG A 23 3.69 -6.01 -3.69
C ARG A 23 3.91 -6.04 -5.20
N ASN A 24 4.91 -5.33 -5.70
CA ASN A 24 5.21 -5.22 -7.12
C ASN A 24 6.56 -5.88 -7.46
N GLY A 25 6.68 -7.16 -7.11
CA GLY A 25 7.93 -7.93 -7.22
C GLY A 25 8.56 -8.26 -5.86
N PRO A 26 9.79 -8.78 -5.86
CA PRO A 26 10.47 -9.21 -4.62
C PRO A 26 10.93 -8.05 -3.75
N ASP A 27 11.31 -6.94 -4.36
CA ASP A 27 11.97 -5.81 -3.68
C ASP A 27 11.15 -4.53 -3.68
N GLU A 28 9.92 -4.53 -4.19
CA GLU A 28 9.08 -3.33 -4.31
C GLU A 28 7.71 -3.50 -3.64
N VAL A 29 7.36 -2.53 -2.81
CA VAL A 29 6.07 -2.36 -2.15
C VAL A 29 5.49 -1.01 -2.55
N LEU A 30 4.25 -1.04 -3.04
CA LEU A 30 3.49 0.14 -3.42
C LEU A 30 2.42 0.41 -2.37
N LEU A 31 2.32 1.66 -1.94
CA LEU A 31 1.28 2.15 -1.05
C LEU A 31 0.46 3.19 -1.78
N ARG A 32 -0.86 3.06 -1.72
CA ARG A 32 -1.79 4.00 -2.33
C ARG A 32 -2.82 4.41 -1.30
N ASP A 33 -3.09 5.71 -1.20
CA ASP A 33 -4.23 6.21 -0.46
C ASP A 33 -5.51 5.96 -1.27
N ASN A 34 -6.49 5.26 -0.69
CA ASN A 34 -7.78 4.98 -1.32
C ASN A 34 -8.63 6.25 -1.52
N GLN A 35 -8.43 7.29 -0.71
CA GLN A 35 -9.05 8.60 -0.89
C GLN A 35 -8.34 9.44 -1.94
N ARG A 36 -7.04 9.20 -2.19
CA ARG A 36 -6.21 9.91 -3.19
C ARG A 36 -5.45 8.93 -4.08
N PRO A 37 -6.15 8.15 -4.93
CA PRO A 37 -5.56 7.02 -5.65
C PRO A 37 -4.53 7.40 -6.72
N ALA A 38 -4.43 8.68 -7.08
CA ALA A 38 -3.41 9.19 -7.99
C ALA A 38 -2.01 9.22 -7.36
N THR A 39 -1.92 9.24 -6.03
CA THR A 39 -0.63 9.25 -5.31
C THR A 39 -0.28 7.83 -4.88
N VAL A 40 0.79 7.29 -5.48
CA VAL A 40 1.36 5.99 -5.11
C VAL A 40 2.76 6.22 -4.57
N LEU A 41 2.96 5.89 -3.29
CA LEU A 41 4.28 5.83 -2.68
C LEU A 41 4.93 4.51 -3.06
N ARG A 42 6.19 4.58 -3.49
CA ARG A 42 7.01 3.42 -3.85
C ARG A 42 8.06 3.24 -2.78
N LEU A 43 8.12 2.05 -2.21
CA LEU A 43 9.08 1.66 -1.19
C LEU A 43 9.75 0.39 -1.63
N THR A 44 11.02 0.23 -1.26
CA THR A 44 11.65 -1.07 -1.29
C THR A 44 11.12 -1.96 -0.17
N THR A 45 11.26 -3.28 -0.31
CA THR A 45 10.89 -4.23 0.76
C THR A 45 11.69 -3.95 2.05
N ALA A 46 12.94 -3.50 1.93
CA ALA A 46 13.77 -3.12 3.08
C ALA A 46 13.23 -1.86 3.80
N GLU A 47 12.87 -0.82 3.05
CA GLU A 47 12.26 0.40 3.60
C GLU A 47 10.91 0.11 4.26
N TRP A 48 10.09 -0.75 3.65
CA TRP A 48 8.83 -1.19 4.23
C TRP A 48 9.02 -1.94 5.56
N SER A 49 10.04 -2.81 5.65
CA SER A 49 10.35 -3.50 6.90
C SER A 49 10.79 -2.52 7.98
N ALA A 50 11.72 -1.61 7.66
CA ALA A 50 12.19 -0.60 8.61
C ALA A 50 11.06 0.32 9.09
N PHE A 51 10.14 0.71 8.18
CA PHE A 51 8.95 1.47 8.53
C PHE A 51 8.07 0.70 9.53
N ARG A 52 7.77 -0.57 9.26
CA ARG A 52 6.98 -1.40 10.15
C ARG A 52 7.62 -1.54 11.52
N ASP A 53 8.93 -1.75 11.59
CA ASP A 53 9.65 -1.89 12.86
C ASP A 53 9.51 -0.61 13.70
N ARG A 54 9.64 0.58 13.09
CA ARG A 54 9.48 1.87 13.77
C ARG A 54 8.04 2.15 14.23
N VAL A 55 7.04 1.75 13.43
CA VAL A 55 5.64 1.82 13.85
C VAL A 55 5.40 0.90 15.06
N THR A 56 5.92 -0.34 15.02
CA THR A 56 5.77 -1.27 16.16
C THR A 56 6.55 -0.85 17.40
N SER A 57 7.63 -0.08 17.25
CA SER A 57 8.36 0.49 18.39
C SER A 57 7.68 1.72 18.99
N GLY A 58 6.57 2.19 18.42
CA GLY A 58 5.87 3.40 18.86
C GLY A 58 6.62 4.69 18.57
N GLU A 59 7.54 4.68 17.60
CA GLU A 59 8.25 5.90 17.16
C GLU A 59 7.34 6.81 16.32
N PHE A 60 6.31 6.23 15.71
CA PHE A 60 5.27 6.93 14.98
C PHE A 60 3.90 6.62 15.60
N ASP A 61 3.15 7.67 15.95
CA ASP A 61 1.73 7.62 16.30
C ASP A 61 0.84 7.40 15.06
#